data_AF-A0A085WRY1-F1
#
_entry.id   AF-A0A085WRY1-F1
#
_cell.length_a   1.000
_cell.length_b   1.000
_cell.length_c   1.000
_cell.angle_alpha   90.00
_cell.angle_beta   90.00
_cell.angle_gamma   90.00
#
_symmetry.space_group_name_H-M   'P 1'
#
loop_
_entity.id
_entity.type
_entity.pdbx_description
1 polymer ?
#
loop_
_entity_poly.entity_id
_entity_poly.type
_entity_poly.pdbx_seq_one_letter_code
_entity_poly.pdbx_strand_id
1 'polypeptide(L)'
;MQLRTLALASLAALAACNNGLPETEEETGVSTAAVTVTRLYASVGDNELSFETLGTFEERDGVRALIIRATANRYLSGVLSFVPDDAFGDAHIISERRFEIVLHEGHELNTVLSGLPLFVRVDTFTGTPRSYTARIVIAPRFFDFRGDSGIWIDEAVNPIYVVQGNTHLIYRGHASVSGYVDWLSVTAPDGIPQVYGRPSYRLDWSYPALYQAIDPHTVPLTFSAGADDGVAMQKTARLVARVTEFAVTDGDAYDVWPSPDCDPTVYSCYHSQPAGTTDFGLCGTYRQVLRCTY
;
A
#
# COMPACT_ATOMS: atom_id res chain seq x y z
N MET A 1 31.61 -14.86 71.74
CA MET A 1 30.61 -14.78 72.83
C MET A 1 29.36 -14.13 72.24
N GLN A 2 28.22 -14.84 72.26
CA GLN A 2 26.82 -14.43 71.91
C GLN A 2 26.60 -13.98 70.44
N LEU A 3 25.90 -14.64 69.52
CA LEU A 3 24.82 -15.66 69.49
C LEU A 3 23.50 -15.28 70.20
N ARG A 4 22.50 -14.88 69.38
CA ARG A 4 21.04 -15.19 69.45
C ARG A 4 20.34 -14.62 68.18
N THR A 5 19.87 -15.42 67.21
CA THR A 5 18.50 -16.04 67.01
C THR A 5 17.37 -15.01 66.79
N LEU A 6 16.37 -15.13 65.89
CA LEU A 6 15.67 -16.17 65.08
C LEU A 6 15.20 -15.50 63.74
N ALA A 7 15.05 -16.08 62.54
CA ALA A 7 14.44 -17.32 62.02
C ALA A 7 12.89 -17.35 61.95
N LEU A 8 12.33 -17.31 60.72
CA LEU A 8 11.06 -17.92 60.26
C LEU A 8 11.00 -17.82 58.71
N ALA A 9 11.33 -18.85 57.93
CA ALA A 9 10.50 -20.01 57.53
C ALA A 9 9.33 -19.59 56.60
N SER A 10 9.48 -19.64 55.25
CA SER A 10 9.36 -20.80 54.33
C SER A 10 7.92 -21.17 53.94
N LEU A 11 7.60 -21.07 52.64
CA LEU A 11 6.68 -22.00 51.97
C LEU A 11 7.03 -22.08 50.48
N ALA A 12 7.47 -23.26 50.08
CA ALA A 12 7.61 -23.73 48.71
C ALA A 12 6.72 -24.97 48.56
N ALA A 13 5.99 -25.08 47.45
CA ALA A 13 5.57 -26.32 46.76
C ALA A 13 4.75 -25.89 45.52
N LEU A 14 5.22 -26.05 44.28
CA LEU A 14 5.45 -27.25 43.44
C LEU A 14 4.22 -27.74 42.66
N ALA A 15 4.46 -27.84 41.35
CA ALA A 15 3.93 -28.79 40.36
C ALA A 15 2.60 -28.49 39.65
N ALA A 16 2.71 -28.22 38.34
CA ALA A 16 2.15 -29.11 37.32
C ALA A 16 2.85 -28.85 35.97
N CYS A 17 3.60 -29.85 35.51
CA CYS A 17 4.05 -29.96 34.13
C CYS A 17 2.82 -30.12 33.23
N ASN A 18 2.74 -29.38 32.13
CA ASN A 18 1.98 -29.84 30.98
C ASN A 18 2.84 -29.62 29.72
N ASN A 19 3.30 -30.74 29.16
CA ASN A 19 3.98 -30.80 27.87
C ASN A 19 2.92 -30.59 26.78
N GLY A 20 2.74 -29.34 26.37
CA GLY A 20 2.20 -29.01 25.05
C GLY A 20 3.35 -28.45 24.22
N LEU A 21 3.73 -29.14 23.16
CA LEU A 21 4.61 -28.59 22.13
C LEU A 21 4.04 -27.25 21.67
N PRO A 22 4.82 -26.16 21.60
CA PRO A 22 4.37 -24.98 20.90
C PRO A 22 4.23 -25.35 19.43
N GLU A 23 3.01 -25.25 18.93
CA GLU A 23 2.66 -25.21 17.52
C GLU A 23 3.50 -24.10 16.87
N THR A 24 4.22 -24.46 15.82
CA THR A 24 5.07 -23.54 15.08
C THR A 24 4.18 -22.47 14.48
N GLU A 25 4.22 -21.25 15.03
CA GLU A 25 3.63 -20.08 14.37
C GLU A 25 4.26 -19.98 12.96
N GLU A 26 3.42 -20.00 11.92
CA GLU A 26 3.83 -19.66 10.57
C GLU A 26 4.41 -18.24 10.59
N GLU A 27 5.73 -18.15 10.46
CA GLU A 27 6.48 -16.90 10.46
C GLU A 27 6.12 -16.11 9.19
N THR A 28 5.05 -15.31 9.27
CA THR A 28 4.63 -14.42 8.20
C THR A 28 5.64 -13.27 8.13
N GLY A 29 6.61 -13.37 7.22
CA GLY A 29 7.60 -12.32 6.98
C GLY A 29 6.96 -11.08 6.35
N VAL A 30 6.44 -10.17 7.18
CA VAL A 30 5.89 -8.89 6.72
C VAL A 30 7.01 -7.84 6.69
N SER A 31 7.29 -7.30 5.49
CA SER A 31 8.22 -6.17 5.32
C SER A 31 7.45 -4.93 4.86
N THR A 32 7.49 -3.86 5.66
CA THR A 32 6.97 -2.51 5.30
C THR A 32 8.15 -1.64 4.86
N ALA A 33 8.11 -1.08 3.64
CA ALA A 33 9.24 -0.33 3.06
C ALA A 33 9.28 1.16 3.47
N ALA A 34 10.49 1.66 3.78
CA ALA A 34 10.83 3.07 3.79
C ALA A 34 11.16 3.59 2.37
N VAL A 35 11.10 4.91 2.16
CA VAL A 35 11.16 5.61 0.85
C VAL A 35 12.27 5.12 -0.11
N THR A 36 13.42 4.64 0.39
CA THR A 36 14.59 4.23 -0.42
C THR A 36 14.67 2.73 -0.76
N VAL A 37 13.76 1.89 -0.25
CA VAL A 37 13.77 0.45 -0.56
C VAL A 37 13.27 0.26 -1.99
N THR A 38 14.12 -0.27 -2.86
CA THR A 38 13.81 -0.52 -4.29
C THR A 38 13.25 -1.92 -4.53
N ARG A 39 13.40 -2.84 -3.57
CA ARG A 39 12.85 -4.19 -3.61
C ARG A 39 12.35 -4.66 -2.26
N LEU A 40 11.21 -5.33 -2.26
CA LEU A 40 10.69 -6.08 -1.10
C LEU A 40 11.00 -7.56 -1.27
N TYR A 41 11.25 -8.25 -0.16
CA TYR A 41 11.60 -9.66 -0.11
C TYR A 41 10.70 -10.37 0.89
N ALA A 42 10.35 -11.62 0.58
CA ALA A 42 9.63 -12.50 1.48
C ALA A 42 9.95 -13.95 1.10
N SER A 43 9.86 -14.85 2.07
CA SER A 43 10.23 -16.26 1.91
C SER A 43 9.21 -17.19 2.53
N VAL A 44 9.08 -18.38 1.94
CA VAL A 44 8.31 -19.49 2.48
C VAL A 44 9.05 -20.79 2.20
N GLY A 45 9.31 -21.57 3.26
CA GLY A 45 10.23 -22.70 3.19
C GLY A 45 11.60 -22.29 2.66
N ASP A 46 12.03 -22.90 1.55
CA ASP A 46 13.29 -22.59 0.88
C ASP A 46 13.13 -21.71 -0.39
N ASN A 47 11.93 -21.15 -0.59
CA ASN A 47 11.61 -20.19 -1.64
C ASN A 47 11.77 -18.77 -1.11
N GLU A 48 12.44 -17.93 -1.89
CA GLU A 48 12.51 -16.49 -1.71
C GLU A 48 11.97 -15.84 -2.97
N LEU A 49 11.07 -14.87 -2.78
CA LEU A 49 10.53 -14.03 -3.84
C LEU A 49 10.84 -12.58 -3.51
N SER A 50 11.08 -11.78 -4.54
CA SER A 50 11.27 -10.35 -4.41
C SER A 50 10.50 -9.58 -5.47
N PHE A 51 9.97 -8.41 -5.09
CA PHE A 51 9.27 -7.49 -5.98
C PHE A 51 10.04 -6.17 -6.09
N GLU A 52 10.15 -5.64 -7.30
CA GLU A 52 10.52 -4.24 -7.50
C GLU A 52 9.43 -3.35 -6.93
N THR A 53 9.80 -2.38 -6.09
CA THR A 53 8.81 -1.52 -5.43
C THR A 53 8.22 -0.49 -6.37
N LEU A 54 8.99 -0.05 -7.37
CA LEU A 54 8.54 0.93 -8.35
C LEU A 54 8.04 0.19 -9.59
N GLY A 55 6.75 0.30 -9.87
CA GLY A 55 6.23 -0.18 -11.14
C GLY A 55 6.61 0.78 -12.28
N THR A 56 6.69 0.24 -13.49
CA THR A 56 6.97 1.01 -14.70
C THR A 56 5.75 1.00 -15.61
N PHE A 57 5.48 2.09 -16.30
CA PHE A 57 4.40 2.13 -17.29
C PHE A 57 4.94 1.81 -18.68
N GLU A 58 4.25 0.91 -19.37
CA GLU A 58 4.56 0.50 -20.75
C GLU A 58 3.26 0.40 -21.56
N GLU A 59 3.38 0.47 -22.88
CA GLU A 59 2.27 0.12 -23.77
C GLU A 59 2.22 -1.41 -23.95
N ARG A 60 1.05 -2.00 -23.71
CA ARG A 60 0.74 -3.42 -23.91
C ARG A 60 -0.60 -3.50 -24.63
N ASP A 61 -0.63 -4.19 -25.77
CA ASP A 61 -1.83 -4.36 -26.59
C ASP A 61 -2.56 -3.04 -26.95
N GLY A 62 -1.79 -1.96 -27.15
CA GLY A 62 -2.30 -0.63 -27.48
C GLY A 62 -2.91 0.13 -26.30
N VAL A 63 -2.77 -0.38 -25.08
CA VAL A 63 -3.24 0.24 -23.83
C VAL A 63 -2.04 0.43 -22.89
N ARG A 64 -2.03 1.55 -22.17
CA ARG A 64 -1.01 1.80 -21.15
C ARG A 64 -1.25 0.88 -19.96
N ALA A 65 -0.20 0.22 -19.48
CA ALA A 65 -0.27 -0.74 -18.39
C ALA A 65 0.84 -0.51 -17.37
N LEU A 66 0.53 -0.76 -16.11
CA LEU A 66 1.50 -0.83 -15.02
C LEU A 66 2.16 -2.21 -15.04
N ILE A 67 3.50 -2.22 -15.12
CA ILE A 67 4.32 -3.41 -15.08
C ILE A 67 5.00 -3.51 -13.72
N ILE A 68 4.80 -4.64 -13.05
CA ILE A 68 5.44 -4.94 -11.77
C ILE A 68 6.29 -6.19 -11.96
N ARG A 69 7.58 -6.10 -11.63
CA ARG A 69 8.54 -7.18 -11.84
C ARG A 69 8.92 -7.86 -10.55
N ALA A 70 9.06 -9.17 -10.64
CA ALA A 70 9.47 -10.01 -9.53
C ALA A 70 10.63 -10.93 -9.89
N THR A 71 11.31 -11.45 -8.88
CA THR A 71 12.39 -12.42 -9.04
C THR A 71 12.33 -13.45 -7.93
N ALA A 72 12.32 -14.72 -8.31
CA ALA A 72 12.38 -15.85 -7.40
C ALA A 72 13.81 -16.40 -7.31
N ASN A 73 14.15 -17.05 -6.20
CA ASN A 73 15.40 -17.81 -6.08
C ASN A 73 15.32 -19.21 -6.76
N ARG A 74 14.11 -19.67 -7.12
CA ARG A 74 13.81 -20.97 -7.74
C ARG A 74 13.32 -20.84 -9.18
N TYR A 75 13.41 -21.95 -9.94
CA TYR A 75 12.91 -21.98 -11.31
C TYR A 75 11.40 -22.04 -11.37
N LEU A 76 10.80 -21.13 -12.14
CA LEU A 76 9.38 -20.92 -12.28
C LEU A 76 8.76 -21.89 -13.29
N SER A 77 7.58 -22.40 -12.98
CA SER A 77 6.77 -23.27 -13.85
C SER A 77 5.44 -22.66 -14.25
N GLY A 78 4.90 -21.76 -13.42
CA GLY A 78 3.64 -21.10 -13.64
C GLY A 78 3.52 -19.86 -12.76
N VAL A 79 2.83 -18.86 -13.26
CA VAL A 79 2.43 -17.67 -12.50
C VAL A 79 1.00 -17.30 -12.89
N LEU A 80 0.22 -16.84 -11.92
CA LEU A 80 -1.15 -16.37 -12.13
C LEU A 80 -1.44 -15.24 -11.16
N SER A 81 -1.87 -14.09 -11.66
CA SER A 81 -2.38 -12.98 -10.84
C SER A 81 -3.89 -13.05 -10.69
N PHE A 82 -4.39 -12.75 -9.50
CA PHE A 82 -5.81 -12.80 -9.18
C PHE A 82 -6.17 -11.87 -8.03
N VAL A 83 -7.45 -11.50 -7.97
CA VAL A 83 -8.09 -10.94 -6.77
C VAL A 83 -9.03 -12.01 -6.22
N PRO A 84 -9.58 -11.87 -5.00
CA PRO A 84 -10.54 -12.84 -4.50
C PRO A 84 -11.63 -13.12 -5.55
N ASP A 85 -11.82 -14.42 -5.84
CA ASP A 85 -12.82 -14.98 -6.75
C ASP A 85 -12.63 -14.74 -8.27
N ASP A 86 -11.61 -14.00 -8.72
CA ASP A 86 -11.42 -13.74 -10.16
C ASP A 86 -9.95 -13.61 -10.59
N ALA A 87 -9.64 -14.09 -11.80
CA ALA A 87 -8.37 -13.82 -12.46
C ALA A 87 -8.27 -12.32 -12.74
N PHE A 88 -7.11 -11.73 -12.49
CA PHE A 88 -6.99 -10.27 -12.47
C PHE A 88 -5.60 -9.80 -12.89
N GLY A 89 -5.56 -8.96 -13.92
CA GLY A 89 -4.32 -8.66 -14.62
C GLY A 89 -3.71 -9.89 -15.30
N ASP A 90 -2.62 -9.66 -16.01
CA ASP A 90 -1.85 -10.73 -16.64
C ASP A 90 -0.55 -10.98 -15.89
N ALA A 91 -0.14 -12.25 -15.79
CA ALA A 91 1.14 -12.63 -15.22
C ALA A 91 1.94 -13.47 -16.23
N HIS A 92 3.20 -13.10 -16.46
CA HIS A 92 4.05 -13.74 -17.46
C HIS A 92 5.44 -14.06 -16.90
N ILE A 93 5.92 -15.27 -17.14
CA ILE A 93 7.32 -15.64 -16.89
C ILE A 93 8.17 -15.01 -18.01
N ILE A 94 9.11 -14.14 -17.63
CA ILE A 94 10.02 -13.45 -18.55
C ILE A 94 11.43 -14.03 -18.56
N SER A 95 11.78 -14.83 -17.54
CA SER A 95 12.96 -15.69 -17.54
C SER A 95 12.76 -16.85 -16.56
N GLU A 96 13.66 -17.82 -16.53
CA GLU A 96 13.59 -18.99 -15.62
C GLU A 96 13.31 -18.63 -14.15
N ARG A 97 13.67 -17.42 -13.70
CA ARG A 97 13.49 -16.96 -12.32
C ARG A 97 12.84 -15.58 -12.20
N ARG A 98 12.32 -15.03 -13.28
CA ARG A 98 11.72 -13.70 -13.32
C ARG A 98 10.36 -13.75 -13.96
N PHE A 99 9.41 -13.01 -13.40
CA PHE A 99 8.10 -12.81 -13.98
C PHE A 99 7.70 -11.35 -13.85
N GLU A 100 6.71 -10.96 -14.63
CA GLU A 100 6.05 -9.67 -14.53
C GLU A 100 4.54 -9.83 -14.39
N ILE A 101 3.93 -8.80 -13.82
CA ILE A 101 2.49 -8.62 -13.72
C ILE A 101 2.15 -7.36 -14.52
N VAL A 102 1.13 -7.46 -15.36
CA VAL A 102 0.62 -6.39 -16.21
C VAL A 102 -0.78 -6.03 -15.72
N LEU A 103 -0.96 -4.76 -15.36
CA LEU A 103 -2.26 -4.22 -14.96
C LEU A 103 -2.62 -3.08 -15.90
N HIS A 104 -3.64 -3.28 -16.74
CA HIS A 104 -4.03 -2.29 -17.72
C HIS A 104 -4.67 -1.07 -17.04
N GLU A 105 -4.45 0.11 -17.63
CA GLU A 105 -5.19 1.32 -17.30
C GLU A 105 -6.70 1.04 -17.39
N GLY A 106 -7.47 1.63 -16.48
CA GLY A 106 -8.90 1.36 -16.35
C GLY A 106 -9.22 0.58 -15.09
N HIS A 107 -10.08 -0.44 -15.20
CA HIS A 107 -10.65 -1.15 -14.06
C HIS A 107 -9.57 -1.85 -13.20
N GLU A 108 -8.61 -2.52 -13.83
CA GLU A 108 -7.60 -3.32 -13.14
C GLU A 108 -6.72 -2.46 -12.24
N LEU A 109 -6.07 -1.47 -12.85
CA LEU A 109 -5.20 -0.54 -12.14
C LEU A 109 -5.96 0.26 -11.07
N ASN A 110 -7.18 0.75 -11.36
CA ASN A 110 -7.98 1.48 -10.37
C ASN A 110 -8.34 0.60 -9.16
N THR A 111 -8.67 -0.67 -9.41
CA THR A 111 -9.06 -1.61 -8.37
C THR A 111 -7.91 -1.87 -7.40
N VAL A 112 -6.69 -2.12 -7.89
CA VAL A 112 -5.54 -2.31 -7.00
C VAL A 112 -5.15 -1.03 -6.27
N LEU A 113 -5.10 0.13 -6.96
CA LEU A 113 -4.73 1.41 -6.36
C LEU A 113 -5.74 1.86 -5.30
N SER A 114 -7.02 1.48 -5.46
CA SER A 114 -8.06 1.73 -4.47
C SER A 114 -7.89 0.91 -3.17
N GLY A 115 -6.87 0.05 -3.08
CA GLY A 115 -6.50 -0.70 -1.89
C GLY A 115 -6.95 -2.17 -1.90
N LEU A 116 -7.34 -2.72 -3.06
CA LEU A 116 -7.56 -4.17 -3.16
C LEU A 116 -6.20 -4.88 -3.31
N PRO A 117 -5.85 -5.83 -2.43
CA PRO A 117 -4.63 -6.61 -2.60
C PRO A 117 -4.66 -7.42 -3.88
N LEU A 118 -3.53 -7.52 -4.55
CA LEU A 118 -3.34 -8.43 -5.67
C LEU A 118 -2.62 -9.68 -5.17
N PHE A 119 -3.16 -10.84 -5.51
CA PHE A 119 -2.54 -12.13 -5.21
C PHE A 119 -1.85 -12.68 -6.46
N VAL A 120 -0.76 -13.41 -6.23
CA VAL A 120 0.00 -14.06 -7.31
C VAL A 120 0.32 -15.47 -6.88
N ARG A 121 -0.27 -16.47 -7.55
CA ARG A 121 0.17 -17.85 -7.39
C ARG A 121 1.47 -18.03 -8.17
N VAL A 122 2.46 -18.61 -7.51
CA VAL A 122 3.78 -18.89 -8.08
C VAL A 122 4.06 -20.38 -7.93
N ASP A 123 4.21 -21.04 -9.07
CA ASP A 123 4.56 -22.45 -9.16
C ASP A 123 6.04 -22.59 -9.55
N THR A 124 6.76 -23.50 -8.92
CA THR A 124 8.19 -23.76 -9.14
C THR A 124 8.49 -25.23 -9.43
N PHE A 125 9.54 -25.49 -10.20
CA PHE A 125 10.03 -26.86 -10.47
C PHE A 125 11.08 -27.33 -9.45
N THR A 126 11.57 -26.43 -8.59
CA THR A 126 12.64 -26.66 -7.61
C THR A 126 12.28 -26.01 -6.28
N GLY A 127 12.70 -26.60 -5.17
CA GLY A 127 12.38 -26.10 -3.83
C GLY A 127 11.18 -26.83 -3.21
N THR A 128 10.88 -26.50 -1.96
CA THR A 128 9.74 -26.96 -1.16
C THR A 128 9.28 -25.79 -0.28
N PRO A 129 8.04 -25.32 -0.43
CA PRO A 129 6.96 -25.83 -1.30
C PRO A 129 7.20 -25.56 -2.80
N ARG A 130 6.43 -26.23 -3.68
CA ARG A 130 6.48 -26.04 -5.14
C ARG A 130 5.37 -25.13 -5.69
N SER A 131 4.45 -24.71 -4.85
CA SER A 131 3.41 -23.74 -5.16
C SER A 131 3.21 -22.89 -3.91
N TYR A 132 3.14 -21.59 -4.07
CA TYR A 132 2.90 -20.63 -3.00
C TYR A 132 2.21 -19.39 -3.55
N THR A 133 1.58 -18.62 -2.68
CA THR A 133 0.86 -17.39 -3.04
C THR A 133 1.55 -16.18 -2.43
N ALA A 134 1.81 -15.17 -3.27
CA ALA A 134 2.21 -13.85 -2.83
C ALA A 134 0.99 -12.94 -2.72
N ARG A 135 0.94 -12.12 -1.65
CA ARG A 135 0.02 -10.98 -1.53
C ARG A 135 0.84 -9.70 -1.68
N ILE A 136 0.44 -8.82 -2.60
CA ILE A 136 1.02 -7.48 -2.74
C ILE A 136 -0.05 -6.40 -2.62
N VAL A 137 0.34 -5.26 -2.04
CA VAL A 137 -0.49 -4.04 -2.03
C VAL A 137 0.21 -2.95 -2.80
N ILE A 138 -0.48 -2.43 -3.82
CA ILE A 138 0.02 -1.37 -4.69
C ILE A 138 -0.73 -0.09 -4.33
N ALA A 139 0.00 0.98 -4.06
CA ALA A 139 -0.59 2.26 -3.70
C ALA A 139 0.17 3.43 -4.33
N PRO A 140 -0.50 4.56 -4.61
CA PRO A 140 0.18 5.74 -5.10
C PRO A 140 1.03 6.38 -3.98
N ARG A 141 2.30 6.68 -4.28
CA ARG A 141 3.25 7.25 -3.31
C ARG A 141 4.07 8.36 -3.93
N PHE A 142 4.23 9.44 -3.18
CA PHE A 142 5.18 10.49 -3.51
C PHE A 142 6.61 10.06 -3.17
N PHE A 143 7.58 10.43 -4.00
CA PHE A 143 9.00 10.20 -3.76
C PHE A 143 9.85 11.24 -4.51
N ASP A 144 11.17 11.13 -4.38
CA ASP A 144 12.14 12.03 -5.05
C ASP A 144 11.85 13.52 -4.75
N PHE A 145 11.62 13.82 -3.47
CA PHE A 145 11.34 15.17 -2.98
C PHE A 145 12.57 16.08 -3.12
N ARG A 146 12.45 17.21 -3.82
CA ARG A 146 13.55 18.18 -4.02
C ARG A 146 13.05 19.61 -3.91
N GLY A 147 13.87 20.53 -3.42
CA GLY A 147 13.52 21.96 -3.27
C GLY A 147 13.27 22.36 -1.82
N ASP A 148 12.44 23.37 -1.62
CA ASP A 148 12.26 24.04 -0.33
C ASP A 148 11.67 23.14 0.75
N SER A 149 12.33 23.10 1.91
CA SER A 149 11.88 22.32 3.09
C SER A 149 10.65 22.91 3.76
N GLY A 150 10.31 24.17 3.45
CA GLY A 150 9.10 24.82 3.95
C GLY A 150 7.80 24.26 3.35
N ILE A 151 7.88 23.44 2.29
CA ILE A 151 6.77 22.64 1.78
C ILE A 151 7.00 21.19 2.23
N TRP A 152 6.14 20.70 3.11
CA TRP A 152 6.09 19.29 3.49
C TRP A 152 5.02 18.58 2.65
N ILE A 153 5.34 17.41 2.11
CA ILE A 153 4.41 16.59 1.31
C ILE A 153 4.44 15.20 1.92
N ASP A 154 3.28 14.69 2.29
CA ASP A 154 3.16 13.34 2.82
C ASP A 154 3.36 12.31 1.71
N GLU A 155 4.10 11.24 2.00
CA GLU A 155 4.40 10.18 1.02
C GLU A 155 3.10 9.52 0.52
N ALA A 156 2.15 9.31 1.42
CA ALA A 156 0.95 8.54 1.14
C ALA A 156 -0.08 9.36 0.37
N VAL A 157 -0.54 8.81 -0.75
CA VAL A 157 -1.80 9.17 -1.38
C VAL A 157 -2.78 8.03 -1.15
N ASN A 158 -3.85 8.31 -0.41
CA ASN A 158 -4.78 7.30 0.08
C ASN A 158 -6.09 7.33 -0.71
N PRO A 159 -6.65 6.18 -1.08
CA PRO A 159 -7.97 6.12 -1.68
C PRO A 159 -9.03 6.39 -0.60
N ILE A 160 -9.95 7.31 -0.86
CA ILE A 160 -10.99 7.78 0.06
C ILE A 160 -12.37 7.55 -0.54
N TYR A 161 -13.29 7.02 0.28
CA TYR A 161 -14.70 6.91 -0.09
C TYR A 161 -15.39 8.27 -0.02
N VAL A 162 -16.06 8.64 -1.11
CA VAL A 162 -16.85 9.87 -1.23
C VAL A 162 -18.23 9.58 -1.80
N VAL A 163 -19.13 10.55 -1.71
CA VAL A 163 -20.44 10.51 -2.35
C VAL A 163 -20.59 11.81 -3.14
N GLN A 164 -20.11 11.82 -4.39
CA GLN A 164 -20.11 13.00 -5.26
C GLN A 164 -20.67 12.66 -6.64
N GLY A 165 -21.99 12.78 -6.79
CA GLY A 165 -22.68 12.30 -7.99
C GLY A 165 -22.45 10.79 -8.17
N ASN A 166 -21.85 10.40 -9.29
CA ASN A 166 -21.49 9.00 -9.57
C ASN A 166 -20.04 8.65 -9.15
N THR A 167 -19.33 9.58 -8.52
CA THR A 167 -17.96 9.36 -8.05
C THR A 167 -17.98 8.91 -6.59
N HIS A 168 -17.43 7.73 -6.34
CA HIS A 168 -17.31 7.15 -4.99
C HIS A 168 -15.88 7.01 -4.49
N LEU A 169 -14.91 7.36 -5.33
CA LEU A 169 -13.49 7.20 -5.05
C LEU A 169 -12.73 8.44 -5.50
N ILE A 170 -11.93 8.98 -4.59
CA ILE A 170 -10.86 9.92 -4.90
C ILE A 170 -9.57 9.45 -4.24
N TYR A 171 -8.45 9.94 -4.74
CA TYR A 171 -7.14 9.67 -4.20
C TYR A 171 -6.62 10.93 -3.54
N ARG A 172 -6.35 10.88 -2.24
CA ARG A 172 -6.02 12.04 -1.42
C ARG A 172 -4.59 11.97 -0.93
N GLY A 173 -3.79 12.94 -1.37
CA GLY A 173 -2.51 13.29 -0.77
C GLY A 173 -2.65 14.47 0.18
N HIS A 174 -1.57 14.74 0.91
CA HIS A 174 -1.51 15.84 1.86
C HIS A 174 -0.20 16.61 1.70
N ALA A 175 -0.29 17.92 1.87
CA ALA A 175 0.87 18.79 1.96
C ALA A 175 0.64 19.82 3.07
N SER A 176 1.71 20.33 3.65
CA SER A 176 1.64 21.49 4.55
C SER A 176 2.74 22.48 4.19
N VAL A 177 2.46 23.75 4.39
CA VAL A 177 3.43 24.81 4.13
C VAL A 177 3.73 25.56 5.41
N SER A 178 5.00 25.69 5.75
CA SER A 178 5.48 26.46 6.89
C SER A 178 5.60 27.95 6.54
N GLY A 179 5.43 28.82 7.54
CA GLY A 179 5.51 30.26 7.34
C GLY A 179 4.20 30.88 6.86
N TYR A 180 4.22 32.19 6.63
CA TYR A 180 3.05 32.94 6.17
C TYR A 180 3.00 32.90 4.64
N VAL A 181 2.33 31.90 4.08
CA VAL A 181 1.94 31.82 2.66
C VAL A 181 0.43 31.80 2.54
N ASP A 182 -0.11 32.43 1.50
CA ASP A 182 -1.55 32.52 1.26
C ASP A 182 -2.08 31.37 0.40
N TRP A 183 -1.23 30.74 -0.40
CA TRP A 183 -1.64 29.70 -1.34
C TRP A 183 -0.59 28.60 -1.54
N LEU A 184 -1.07 27.44 -1.98
CA LEU A 184 -0.29 26.34 -2.56
C LEU A 184 -0.92 25.99 -3.90
N SER A 185 -0.12 25.79 -4.93
CA SER A 185 -0.55 25.25 -6.22
C SER A 185 0.33 24.09 -6.63
N VAL A 186 -0.25 23.18 -7.42
CA VAL A 186 0.45 22.03 -7.99
C VAL A 186 0.31 22.07 -9.49
N THR A 187 1.44 21.98 -10.20
CA THR A 187 1.48 21.97 -11.67
C THR A 187 2.29 20.79 -12.19
N ALA A 188 1.86 20.26 -13.34
CA ALA A 188 2.52 19.24 -14.12
C ALA A 188 1.96 19.28 -15.55
N PRO A 189 2.63 18.66 -16.54
CA PRO A 189 2.07 18.54 -17.89
C PRO A 189 0.72 17.80 -17.93
N ASP A 190 0.54 16.85 -17.01
CA ASP A 190 -0.58 15.94 -16.92
C ASP A 190 -0.88 15.55 -15.46
N GLY A 191 -2.12 15.13 -15.17
CA GLY A 191 -2.49 14.55 -13.88
C GLY A 191 -2.33 15.43 -12.62
N ILE A 192 -2.81 16.68 -12.63
CA ILE A 192 -2.74 17.55 -11.43
C ILE A 192 -3.89 17.29 -10.43
N PRO A 193 -3.65 17.44 -9.11
CA PRO A 193 -4.71 17.38 -8.11
C PRO A 193 -5.53 18.67 -8.08
N GLN A 194 -6.72 18.58 -7.49
CA GLN A 194 -7.36 19.74 -6.89
C GLN A 194 -6.75 20.00 -5.51
N VAL A 195 -6.48 21.28 -5.21
CA VAL A 195 -5.81 21.70 -3.97
C VAL A 195 -6.81 22.45 -3.08
N TYR A 196 -6.97 22.00 -1.82
CA TYR A 196 -7.92 22.57 -0.87
C TYR A 196 -7.30 22.83 0.50
N GLY A 197 -7.75 23.88 1.19
CA GLY A 197 -7.38 24.18 2.57
C GLY A 197 -6.22 25.17 2.70
N ARG A 198 -5.85 25.48 3.95
CA ARG A 198 -4.66 26.27 4.36
C ARG A 198 -4.50 26.15 5.89
N PRO A 199 -3.27 26.09 6.45
CA PRO A 199 -1.96 25.89 5.80
C PRO A 199 -1.65 24.40 5.52
N SER A 200 -2.55 23.51 5.96
CA SER A 200 -2.56 22.09 5.61
C SER A 200 -3.49 21.91 4.43
N TYR A 201 -2.93 21.39 3.34
CA TYR A 201 -3.60 21.24 2.05
C TYR A 201 -3.95 19.77 1.80
N ARG A 202 -5.14 19.56 1.28
CA ARG A 202 -5.55 18.30 0.66
C ARG A 202 -5.30 18.39 -0.84
N LEU A 203 -4.80 17.28 -1.39
CA LEU A 203 -4.52 17.11 -2.80
C LEU A 203 -5.42 15.96 -3.29
N ASP A 204 -6.52 16.29 -3.96
CA ASP A 204 -7.50 15.29 -4.39
C ASP A 204 -7.39 15.04 -5.89
N TRP A 205 -7.10 13.80 -6.28
CA TRP A 205 -7.16 13.32 -7.66
C TRP A 205 -8.41 12.48 -7.89
N SER A 206 -9.06 12.69 -9.03
CA SER A 206 -9.89 11.64 -9.64
C SER A 206 -8.99 10.56 -10.25
N TYR A 207 -9.51 9.36 -10.46
CA TYR A 207 -8.73 8.30 -11.10
C TYR A 207 -8.14 8.74 -12.47
N PRO A 208 -8.89 9.44 -13.35
CA PRO A 208 -8.34 9.93 -14.61
C PRO A 208 -7.12 10.84 -14.48
N ALA A 209 -7.11 11.72 -13.48
CA ALA A 209 -5.96 12.57 -13.21
C ALA A 209 -4.81 11.78 -12.55
N LEU A 210 -5.14 10.84 -11.65
CA LEU A 210 -4.14 10.07 -10.94
C LEU A 210 -3.30 9.19 -11.87
N TYR A 211 -3.92 8.42 -12.76
CA TYR A 211 -3.17 7.46 -13.56
C TYR A 211 -2.17 8.15 -14.51
N GLN A 212 -2.46 9.39 -14.90
CA GLN A 212 -1.51 10.24 -15.65
C GLN A 212 -0.34 10.65 -14.76
N ALA A 213 -0.62 11.07 -13.53
CA ALA A 213 0.36 11.56 -12.57
C ALA A 213 1.37 10.51 -12.07
N ILE A 214 0.96 9.24 -11.97
CA ILE A 214 1.75 8.15 -11.34
C ILE A 214 2.85 7.55 -12.23
N ASP A 215 3.16 8.14 -13.38
CA ASP A 215 4.24 7.64 -14.25
C ASP A 215 5.62 8.06 -13.72
N PRO A 216 6.56 7.13 -13.50
CA PRO A 216 7.93 7.52 -13.17
C PRO A 216 8.64 8.32 -14.28
N HIS A 217 8.20 8.24 -15.54
CA HIS A 217 8.77 8.96 -16.69
C HIS A 217 8.13 10.32 -16.99
N THR A 218 7.06 10.72 -16.29
CA THR A 218 6.52 12.08 -16.42
C THR A 218 7.43 13.11 -15.77
N VAL A 219 7.21 14.38 -16.10
CA VAL A 219 7.85 15.50 -15.44
C VAL A 219 7.35 15.55 -13.98
N PRO A 220 8.22 15.72 -12.97
CA PRO A 220 7.80 15.82 -11.58
C PRO A 220 6.70 16.86 -11.36
N LEU A 221 5.80 16.58 -10.42
CA LEU A 221 4.83 17.56 -9.93
C LEU A 221 5.61 18.70 -9.25
N THR A 222 5.26 19.94 -9.61
CA THR A 222 5.82 21.15 -9.02
C THR A 222 4.82 21.76 -8.06
N PHE A 223 5.24 21.88 -6.80
CA PHE A 223 4.50 22.49 -5.71
C PHE A 223 5.06 23.89 -5.51
N SER A 224 4.23 24.90 -5.72
CA SER A 224 4.60 26.30 -5.51
C SER A 224 3.75 26.87 -4.38
N ALA A 225 4.38 27.57 -3.46
CA ALA A 225 3.69 28.28 -2.38
C ALA A 225 4.16 29.72 -2.30
N GLY A 226 3.26 30.62 -1.92
CA GLY A 226 3.54 32.05 -2.00
C GLY A 226 2.48 32.93 -1.34
N ALA A 227 2.69 34.23 -1.45
CA ALA A 227 1.75 35.27 -1.03
C ALA A 227 1.44 36.19 -2.24
N ASP A 228 0.88 37.37 -1.98
CA ASP A 228 0.54 38.35 -3.01
C ASP A 228 1.76 38.83 -3.85
N ASP A 229 2.97 38.69 -3.31
CA ASP A 229 4.23 39.04 -3.96
C ASP A 229 4.77 37.96 -4.93
N GLY A 230 4.13 36.78 -4.97
CA GLY A 230 4.41 35.71 -5.91
C GLY A 230 4.88 34.42 -5.23
N VAL A 231 5.56 33.57 -6.01
CA VAL A 231 6.11 32.29 -5.51
C VAL A 231 7.26 32.59 -4.54
N ALA A 232 7.11 32.17 -3.30
CA ALA A 232 8.14 32.29 -2.27
C ALA A 232 8.93 30.99 -2.06
N MET A 233 8.28 29.84 -2.30
CA MET A 233 8.86 28.50 -2.12
C MET A 233 8.42 27.59 -3.26
N GLN A 234 9.32 26.68 -3.63
CA GLN A 234 9.06 25.68 -4.65
C GLN A 234 9.66 24.33 -4.27
N LYS A 235 8.87 23.28 -4.46
CA LYS A 235 9.28 21.90 -4.25
C LYS A 235 8.83 21.04 -5.41
N THR A 236 9.58 19.99 -5.73
CA THR A 236 9.16 18.96 -6.68
C THR A 236 9.08 17.61 -5.99
N ALA A 237 8.15 16.79 -6.47
CA ALA A 237 8.04 15.39 -6.08
C ALA A 237 7.51 14.59 -7.28
N ARG A 238 7.87 13.33 -7.35
CA ARG A 238 7.29 12.38 -8.30
C ARG A 238 6.22 11.56 -7.61
N LEU A 239 5.17 11.20 -8.34
CA LEU A 239 4.14 10.30 -7.86
C LEU A 239 4.28 8.97 -8.64
N VAL A 240 4.17 7.83 -7.97
CA VAL A 240 4.32 6.50 -8.57
C VAL A 240 3.31 5.51 -8.01
N ALA A 241 2.96 4.50 -8.79
CA ALA A 241 2.39 3.27 -8.27
C ALA A 241 3.50 2.43 -7.63
N ARG A 242 3.42 2.22 -6.30
CA ARG A 242 4.44 1.53 -5.52
C ARG A 242 3.89 0.26 -4.88
N VAL A 243 4.65 -0.83 -4.91
CA VAL A 243 4.41 -1.98 -4.04
C VAL A 243 4.81 -1.59 -2.61
N THR A 244 3.83 -1.54 -1.72
CA THR A 244 3.97 -1.01 -0.34
C THR A 244 3.94 -2.11 0.72
N GLU A 245 3.26 -3.21 0.42
CA GLU A 245 3.24 -4.42 1.27
C GLU A 245 3.50 -5.64 0.39
N PHE A 246 4.18 -6.61 0.98
CA PHE A 246 4.45 -7.90 0.35
C PHE A 246 4.55 -8.98 1.43
N ALA A 247 3.85 -10.09 1.21
CA ALA A 247 3.93 -11.30 2.01
C ALA A 247 3.77 -12.53 1.11
N VAL A 248 4.24 -13.69 1.58
CA VAL A 248 4.06 -14.99 0.90
C VAL A 248 3.53 -16.03 1.89
N THR A 249 2.78 -16.99 1.37
CA THR A 249 2.30 -18.17 2.12
C THR A 249 2.25 -19.38 1.21
N ASP A 250 2.39 -20.57 1.78
CA ASP A 250 2.19 -21.86 1.14
C ASP A 250 0.92 -22.59 1.60
N GLY A 251 0.18 -21.96 2.52
CA GLY A 251 -1.20 -22.31 2.85
C GLY A 251 -2.22 -21.73 1.86
N ASP A 252 -3.51 -21.90 2.19
CA ASP A 252 -4.60 -21.30 1.43
C ASP A 252 -4.62 -19.77 1.67
N ALA A 253 -4.55 -19.00 0.58
CA ALA A 253 -4.54 -17.55 0.64
C ALA A 253 -5.80 -16.95 1.29
N TYR A 254 -6.94 -17.64 1.20
CA TYR A 254 -8.21 -17.20 1.80
C TYR A 254 -8.29 -17.50 3.29
N ASP A 255 -7.52 -18.48 3.78
CA ASP A 255 -7.40 -18.76 5.21
C ASP A 255 -6.37 -17.83 5.86
N VAL A 256 -5.24 -17.58 5.18
CA VAL A 256 -4.17 -16.69 5.69
C VAL A 256 -4.54 -15.22 5.58
N TRP A 257 -5.20 -14.81 4.49
CA TRP A 257 -5.64 -13.44 4.25
C TRP A 257 -7.12 -13.40 3.89
N PRO A 258 -8.01 -13.75 4.85
CA PRO A 258 -9.44 -13.76 4.61
C PRO A 258 -9.90 -12.36 4.22
N SER A 259 -10.87 -12.30 3.29
CA SER A 259 -11.55 -11.05 2.93
C SER A 259 -12.12 -10.42 4.19
N PRO A 260 -11.65 -9.22 4.60
CA PRO A 260 -12.13 -8.64 5.85
C PRO A 260 -13.60 -8.25 5.78
N ASP A 261 -14.36 -8.58 6.82
CA ASP A 261 -15.72 -8.06 7.03
C ASP A 261 -15.72 -6.54 7.28
N CYS A 262 -16.91 -5.96 7.41
CA CYS A 262 -17.05 -4.58 7.85
C CYS A 262 -16.52 -4.40 9.29
N ASP A 263 -15.54 -3.52 9.47
CA ASP A 263 -15.00 -3.15 10.77
C ASP A 263 -16.04 -2.33 11.57
N PRO A 264 -16.42 -2.75 12.80
CA PRO A 264 -17.41 -2.05 13.61
C PRO A 264 -17.10 -0.57 13.89
N THR A 265 -15.82 -0.21 13.95
CA THR A 265 -15.36 1.18 14.15
C THR A 265 -15.64 2.01 12.90
N VAL A 266 -15.37 1.44 11.73
CA VAL A 266 -15.63 2.09 10.43
C VAL A 266 -17.13 2.21 10.21
N TYR A 267 -17.90 1.15 10.51
CA TYR A 267 -19.36 1.16 10.48
C TYR A 267 -19.93 2.29 11.35
N SER A 268 -19.53 2.34 12.62
CA SER A 268 -20.00 3.37 13.54
C SER A 268 -19.62 4.77 13.05
N CYS A 269 -18.41 4.95 12.51
CA CYS A 269 -18.00 6.23 11.95
C CYS A 269 -18.88 6.63 10.76
N TYR A 270 -19.09 5.73 9.79
CA TYR A 270 -19.87 5.99 8.59
C TYR A 270 -21.33 6.36 8.91
N HIS A 271 -22.01 5.56 9.74
CA HIS A 271 -23.43 5.78 10.06
C HIS A 271 -23.68 6.91 11.07
N SER A 272 -22.65 7.36 11.79
CA SER A 272 -22.77 8.55 12.66
C SER A 272 -22.60 9.87 11.92
N GLN A 273 -22.19 9.85 10.66
CA GLN A 273 -21.99 11.08 9.89
C GLN A 273 -23.32 11.83 9.69
N PRO A 274 -23.32 13.17 9.76
CA PRO A 274 -24.50 13.98 9.47
C PRO A 274 -25.07 13.68 8.07
N ALA A 275 -26.39 13.80 7.93
CA ALA A 275 -27.04 13.71 6.63
C ALA A 275 -26.45 14.74 5.66
N GLY A 276 -26.12 14.28 4.44
CA GLY A 276 -25.45 15.11 3.43
C GLY A 276 -23.92 15.09 3.48
N THR A 277 -23.30 14.30 4.36
CA THR A 277 -21.85 14.06 4.33
C THR A 277 -21.44 13.39 3.01
N THR A 278 -20.45 13.96 2.34
CA THR A 278 -19.96 13.49 1.03
C THR A 278 -18.52 12.98 1.05
N ASP A 279 -17.82 13.11 2.19
CA ASP A 279 -16.41 12.75 2.35
C ASP A 279 -16.25 11.93 3.62
N PHE A 280 -15.87 10.65 3.45
CA PHE A 280 -15.76 9.70 4.55
C PHE A 280 -14.31 9.35 4.88
N GLY A 281 -13.36 10.19 4.45
CA GLY A 281 -11.92 9.92 4.68
C GLY A 281 -11.50 9.90 6.15
N LEU A 282 -12.31 10.45 7.06
CA LEU A 282 -12.08 10.34 8.50
C LEU A 282 -12.46 8.96 9.05
N CYS A 283 -13.27 8.19 8.34
CA CYS A 283 -13.72 6.87 8.77
C CYS A 283 -12.81 5.74 8.31
N GLY A 284 -11.99 5.97 7.28
CA GLY A 284 -11.03 5.00 6.78
C GLY A 284 -10.73 5.16 5.30
N THR A 285 -10.04 4.17 4.74
CA THR A 285 -9.78 4.07 3.30
C THR A 285 -11.04 3.70 2.53
N TYR A 286 -10.99 3.87 1.20
CA TYR A 286 -12.08 3.53 0.29
C TYR A 286 -12.65 2.14 0.52
N ARG A 287 -11.80 1.09 0.55
CA ARG A 287 -12.25 -0.30 0.68
C ARG A 287 -12.82 -0.61 2.06
N GLN A 288 -12.27 0.00 3.11
CA GLN A 288 -12.79 -0.16 4.47
C GLN A 288 -14.21 0.42 4.57
N VAL A 289 -14.39 1.65 4.10
CA VAL A 289 -15.70 2.32 4.16
C VAL A 289 -16.71 1.66 3.23
N LEU A 290 -16.34 1.32 1.99
CA LEU A 290 -17.23 0.69 1.01
C LEU A 290 -17.87 -0.61 1.53
N ARG A 291 -17.14 -1.39 2.34
CA ARG A 291 -17.67 -2.63 2.92
C ARG A 291 -18.70 -2.39 4.01
N CYS A 292 -18.78 -1.17 4.55
CA CYS A 292 -19.62 -0.80 5.67
C CYS A 292 -20.80 0.11 5.28
N THR A 293 -21.12 0.23 3.99
CA THR A 293 -22.16 1.17 3.53
C THR A 293 -23.60 0.64 3.60
N TYR A 294 -23.82 -0.55 4.16
CA TYR A 294 -25.11 -1.25 4.16
C TYR A 294 -26.00 -0.94 5.37
#